data_AF-A0A418N9K4-F1
#
_entry.id   AF-A0A418N9K4-F1
#
_cell.length_a   1.000
_cell.length_b   1.000
_cell.length_c   1.000
_cell.angle_alpha   90.00
_cell.angle_beta   90.00
_cell.angle_gamma   90.00
#
_symmetry.space_group_name_H-M   'P 1'
#
loop_
_entity.id
_entity.type
_entity.pdbx_description
1 polymer ?
#
loop_
_entity_poly.entity_id
_entity_poly.type
_entity_poly.pdbx_seq_one_letter_code
_entity_poly.pdbx_strand_id
1 'polypeptide(L)'
;MKNYYMLSVLTILAASCISKEKQKDEAEVSVDNVINPLKEGQVEIITKSMEFFSGDTLYSGWNTLLYENQSQEVHFVLMDLYPVGKSVEDTKKEVLPPFDEGMRLIMEGDMDNAVAAFGKLPEWFQQIKYKGGTGLISPKHTAKSTIYLEPGVYVMECYVKMFNGEWHTSHGMLKQIIVKEESTNLEPPTPSASIDISSTNGIVVNNAIPTGKQIFQTNFIDQKIYEHFVGHDINLVRYENGANLDSLIQWMSWMNPKGLITPSPEGFTFLGGMNNLSSGEKGFFEAELTPGNYVLIAEVPDADKKKLLYSFSISN
;
A
#
# COMPACT_ATOMS: atom_id res chain seq x y z
N MET A 1 75.23 70.55 39.53
CA MET A 1 75.98 69.27 39.53
C MET A 1 74.98 68.15 39.31
N LYS A 2 75.24 67.28 38.30
CA LYS A 2 74.84 65.86 38.18
C LYS A 2 73.38 65.49 38.54
N ASN A 3 72.60 64.73 37.79
CA ASN A 3 72.76 63.99 36.54
C ASN A 3 71.41 63.25 36.36
N TYR A 4 71.04 62.97 35.10
CA TYR A 4 70.07 61.95 34.64
C TYR A 4 68.63 62.00 35.16
N TYR A 5 67.65 62.00 34.26
CA TYR A 5 67.00 60.77 33.81
C TYR A 5 65.92 61.09 32.75
N MET A 6 65.82 60.17 31.79
CA MET A 6 64.56 59.71 31.18
C MET A 6 63.88 60.62 30.15
N LEU A 7 64.10 60.32 28.86
CA LEU A 7 63.02 60.10 27.88
C LEU A 7 63.63 59.60 26.57
N SER A 8 63.34 58.35 26.18
CA SER A 8 63.51 57.91 24.80
C SER A 8 62.17 57.43 24.28
N VAL A 9 61.56 58.34 23.52
CA VAL A 9 60.43 58.20 22.62
C VAL A 9 60.72 57.11 21.61
N LEU A 10 59.77 56.18 21.40
CA LEU A 10 59.76 55.37 20.19
C LEU A 10 58.44 55.58 19.44
N THR A 11 58.59 56.27 18.32
CA THR A 11 57.60 56.63 17.32
C THR A 11 57.19 55.38 16.54
N ILE A 12 55.89 55.08 16.48
CA ILE A 12 55.33 54.03 15.62
C ILE A 12 55.04 54.64 14.25
N LEU A 13 55.71 54.14 13.21
CA LEU A 13 55.45 54.45 11.81
C LEU A 13 54.30 53.58 11.30
N ALA A 14 53.28 54.22 10.76
CA ALA A 14 52.18 53.61 10.04
C ALA A 14 52.59 53.26 8.60
N ALA A 15 52.21 52.07 8.13
CA ALA A 15 52.08 51.77 6.72
C ALA A 15 50.91 50.81 6.46
N SER A 16 49.92 51.35 5.76
CA SER A 16 48.82 50.77 5.00
C SER A 16 48.72 49.25 4.84
N CYS A 17 47.51 48.74 5.08
CA CYS A 17 46.83 47.86 4.13
C CYS A 17 45.35 48.23 4.06
N ILE A 18 44.92 48.52 2.84
CA ILE A 18 43.58 48.92 2.40
C ILE A 18 42.64 47.73 2.56
N SER A 19 41.63 47.85 3.42
CA SER A 19 40.50 46.93 3.49
C SER A 19 39.54 47.22 2.33
N LYS A 20 39.50 46.33 1.34
CA LYS A 20 38.42 46.28 0.35
C LYS A 20 37.17 45.74 1.04
N GLU A 21 36.14 46.57 1.14
CA GLU A 21 34.77 46.15 1.42
C GLU A 21 34.35 45.08 0.40
N LYS A 22 34.01 43.90 0.91
CA LYS A 22 33.19 42.93 0.18
C LYS A 22 31.82 42.96 0.84
N GLN A 23 30.91 43.70 0.22
CA GLN A 23 29.49 43.68 0.50
C GLN A 23 29.04 42.22 0.40
N LYS A 24 28.71 41.62 1.55
CA LYS A 24 27.97 40.37 1.60
C LYS A 24 26.53 40.76 1.31
N ASP A 25 26.10 40.56 0.07
CA ASP A 25 24.70 40.35 -0.21
C ASP A 25 24.30 39.07 0.53
N GLU A 26 23.67 39.24 1.69
CA GLU A 26 22.80 38.21 2.25
C GLU A 26 21.64 38.08 1.27
N ALA A 27 21.79 37.16 0.31
CA ALA A 27 20.64 36.57 -0.33
C ALA A 27 19.85 35.89 0.79
N GLU A 28 18.78 36.54 1.24
CA GLU A 28 17.64 35.85 1.86
C GLU A 28 17.24 34.75 0.87
N VAL A 29 17.70 33.53 1.13
CA VAL A 29 17.13 32.35 0.52
C VAL A 29 15.72 32.30 1.09
N SER A 30 14.74 32.69 0.27
CA SER A 30 13.34 32.47 0.58
C SER A 30 13.16 31.00 0.94
N VAL A 31 12.89 30.74 2.22
CA VAL A 31 12.45 29.43 2.73
C VAL A 31 10.97 29.30 2.39
N ASP A 32 10.62 29.47 1.11
CA ASP A 32 9.27 29.29 0.60
C ASP A 32 9.27 28.06 -0.31
N ASN A 33 8.52 27.05 0.15
CA ASN A 33 8.07 25.86 -0.56
C ASN A 33 9.05 24.68 -0.66
N VAL A 34 9.47 24.11 0.47
CA VAL A 34 9.69 22.64 0.48
C VAL A 34 8.31 22.00 0.47
N ILE A 35 7.84 21.60 -0.71
CA ILE A 35 6.58 20.86 -0.87
C ILE A 35 6.73 19.54 -0.11
N ASN A 36 5.96 19.34 0.95
CA ASN A 36 5.88 18.07 1.66
C ASN A 36 5.05 17.10 0.79
N PRO A 37 5.62 16.01 0.23
CA PRO A 37 4.89 15.10 -0.65
C PRO A 37 3.63 14.53 0.00
N LEU A 38 3.65 14.29 1.32
CA LEU A 38 2.48 13.80 2.06
C LEU A 38 1.32 14.81 2.07
N LYS A 39 1.60 16.12 2.09
CA LYS A 39 0.56 17.16 2.04
C LYS A 39 -0.07 17.25 0.65
N GLU A 40 0.70 16.92 -0.38
CA GLU A 40 0.22 16.74 -1.76
C GLU A 40 -0.41 15.36 -2.00
N GLY A 41 -0.61 14.56 -0.94
CA GLY A 41 -1.23 13.24 -1.01
C GLY A 41 -0.37 12.19 -1.70
N GLN A 42 0.96 12.31 -1.72
CA GLN A 42 1.87 11.29 -2.24
C GLN A 42 2.50 10.52 -1.07
N VAL A 43 2.16 9.23 -0.96
CA VAL A 43 2.60 8.35 0.12
C VAL A 43 3.54 7.30 -0.45
N GLU A 44 4.84 7.44 -0.20
CA GLU A 44 5.82 6.42 -0.56
C GLU A 44 5.74 5.24 0.40
N ILE A 45 5.67 4.04 -0.16
CA ILE A 45 5.72 2.77 0.57
C ILE A 45 6.78 1.92 -0.10
N ILE A 46 7.71 1.38 0.67
CA ILE A 46 8.72 0.45 0.19
C ILE A 46 8.65 -0.80 1.04
N THR A 47 8.65 -1.98 0.43
CA THR A 47 8.86 -3.23 1.18
C THR A 47 10.26 -3.76 0.91
N LYS A 48 11.01 -3.98 1.98
CA LYS A 48 12.27 -4.75 1.96
C LYS A 48 12.09 -5.90 2.92
N SER A 49 12.26 -7.13 2.44
CA SER A 49 11.99 -8.33 3.24
C SER A 49 10.54 -8.29 3.79
N MET A 50 10.32 -8.47 5.10
CA MET A 50 9.00 -8.51 5.75
C MET A 50 8.63 -7.21 6.50
N GLU A 51 9.04 -6.05 5.98
CA GLU A 51 8.77 -4.75 6.62
C GLU A 51 8.31 -3.70 5.63
N PHE A 52 7.34 -2.87 6.05
CA PHE A 52 6.92 -1.66 5.34
C PHE A 52 7.68 -0.42 5.82
N PHE A 53 8.33 0.26 4.88
CA PHE A 53 8.91 1.58 5.06
C PHE A 53 7.98 2.63 4.47
N SER A 54 7.37 3.45 5.32
CA SER A 54 6.50 4.57 4.94
C SER A 54 6.41 5.58 6.09
N GLY A 55 5.84 6.75 5.83
CA GLY A 55 5.47 7.71 6.87
C GLY A 55 4.46 7.08 7.85
N ASP A 56 4.55 7.42 9.12
CA ASP A 56 3.62 6.93 10.16
C ASP A 56 2.37 7.81 10.31
N THR A 57 2.37 8.98 9.65
CA THR A 57 1.36 10.01 9.80
C THR A 57 1.02 10.59 8.44
N LEU A 58 -0.24 10.46 8.03
CA LEU A 58 -0.76 10.91 6.74
C LEU A 58 -1.81 12.02 6.94
N TYR A 59 -2.20 12.64 5.84
CA TYR A 59 -3.28 13.64 5.77
C TYR A 59 -4.58 12.96 5.29
N SER A 60 -5.74 13.45 5.74
CA SER A 60 -7.04 12.96 5.26
C SER A 60 -7.30 13.34 3.79
N GLY A 61 -8.35 12.79 3.20
CA GLY A 61 -8.70 13.03 1.80
C GLY A 61 -8.04 12.05 0.84
N TRP A 62 -7.88 12.44 -0.42
CA TRP A 62 -7.27 11.56 -1.43
C TRP A 62 -5.76 11.45 -1.22
N ASN A 63 -5.27 10.21 -1.24
CA ASN A 63 -3.88 9.87 -1.11
C ASN A 63 -3.51 8.85 -2.18
N THR A 64 -2.42 9.08 -2.88
CA THR A 64 -1.80 8.18 -3.85
C THR A 64 -0.67 7.43 -3.19
N LEU A 65 -0.87 6.14 -3.01
CA LEU A 65 0.15 5.20 -2.54
C LEU A 65 1.08 4.88 -3.72
N LEU A 66 2.36 5.19 -3.56
CA LEU A 66 3.45 4.86 -4.48
C LEU A 66 4.21 3.67 -3.86
N TYR A 67 3.81 2.46 -4.24
CA TYR A 67 4.34 1.25 -3.61
C TYR A 67 5.44 0.61 -4.46
N GLU A 68 6.61 0.41 -3.87
CA GLU A 68 7.72 -0.33 -4.45
C GLU A 68 7.99 -1.62 -3.67
N ASN A 69 7.77 -2.76 -4.32
CA ASN A 69 8.10 -4.06 -3.75
C ASN A 69 9.56 -4.41 -4.06
N GLN A 70 10.47 -4.07 -3.14
CA GLN A 70 11.89 -4.44 -3.26
C GLN A 70 12.20 -5.82 -2.64
N SER A 71 11.21 -6.62 -2.23
CA SER A 71 11.41 -7.96 -1.66
C SER A 71 11.53 -9.04 -2.76
N GLN A 72 11.50 -10.31 -2.37
CA GLN A 72 11.45 -11.48 -3.27
C GLN A 72 10.08 -12.16 -3.28
N GLU A 73 9.09 -11.59 -2.60
CA GLU A 73 7.77 -12.19 -2.40
C GLU A 73 6.66 -11.28 -2.92
N VAL A 74 5.49 -11.85 -3.18
CA VAL A 74 4.31 -11.04 -3.53
C VAL A 74 3.81 -10.33 -2.29
N HIS A 75 3.40 -9.08 -2.45
CA HIS A 75 2.80 -8.29 -1.39
C HIS A 75 1.59 -7.52 -1.90
N PHE A 76 0.82 -6.93 -0.99
CA PHE A 76 -0.12 -5.86 -1.28
C PHE A 76 -0.07 -4.89 -0.10
N VAL A 77 -0.80 -3.79 -0.19
CA VAL A 77 -1.07 -2.90 0.94
C VAL A 77 -2.56 -2.85 1.15
N LEU A 78 -3.01 -3.21 2.35
CA LEU A 78 -4.37 -2.98 2.81
C LEU A 78 -4.34 -1.91 3.92
N MET A 79 -5.23 -0.92 3.82
CA MET A 79 -5.38 0.16 4.79
C MET A 79 -6.65 -0.03 5.59
N ASP A 80 -6.52 -0.43 6.85
CA ASP A 80 -7.64 -0.75 7.72
C ASP A 80 -7.88 0.35 8.74
N LEU A 81 -9.03 1.01 8.66
CA LEU A 81 -9.44 1.99 9.67
C LEU A 81 -10.00 1.27 10.89
N TYR A 82 -9.33 1.45 12.02
CA TYR A 82 -9.69 0.79 13.28
C TYR A 82 -10.74 1.59 14.05
N PRO A 83 -11.60 0.91 14.84
CA PRO A 83 -12.53 1.60 15.73
C PRO A 83 -11.78 2.42 16.78
N VAL A 84 -12.42 3.47 17.28
CA VAL A 84 -11.82 4.40 18.26
C VAL A 84 -11.31 3.63 19.48
N GLY A 85 -10.07 3.91 19.86
CA GLY A 85 -9.40 3.28 21.01
C GLY A 85 -8.71 1.95 20.68
N LYS A 86 -8.76 1.49 19.43
CA LYS A 86 -8.00 0.33 18.95
C LYS A 86 -6.80 0.74 18.11
N SER A 87 -5.78 -0.11 18.13
CA SER A 87 -4.45 0.15 17.59
C SER A 87 -3.80 -1.14 17.06
N VAL A 88 -2.63 -1.01 16.45
CA VAL A 88 -1.85 -2.18 15.99
C VAL A 88 -1.47 -3.12 17.15
N GLU A 89 -1.35 -2.60 18.38
CA GLU A 89 -1.04 -3.43 19.54
C GLU A 89 -2.23 -4.31 19.95
N ASP A 90 -3.46 -3.84 19.74
CA ASP A 90 -4.65 -4.67 19.90
C ASP A 90 -4.69 -5.79 18.85
N THR A 91 -4.29 -5.51 17.60
CA THR A 91 -4.17 -6.52 16.54
C THR A 91 -3.21 -7.62 16.95
N LYS A 92 -2.00 -7.26 17.40
CA LYS A 92 -0.97 -8.22 17.82
C LYS A 92 -1.43 -9.10 18.98
N LYS A 93 -2.20 -8.53 19.91
CA LYS A 93 -2.62 -9.22 21.14
C LYS A 93 -3.87 -10.06 20.95
N GLU A 94 -4.84 -9.57 20.17
CA GLU A 94 -6.22 -10.10 20.16
C GLU A 94 -6.63 -10.67 18.80
N VAL A 95 -5.98 -10.27 17.69
CA VAL A 95 -6.35 -10.68 16.33
C VAL A 95 -5.37 -11.69 15.74
N LEU A 96 -4.06 -11.41 15.79
CA LEU A 96 -3.06 -12.34 15.23
C LEU A 96 -3.11 -13.74 15.86
N PRO A 97 -3.21 -13.92 17.19
CA PRO A 97 -3.17 -15.26 17.75
C PRO A 97 -4.32 -16.18 17.29
N PRO A 98 -5.59 -15.72 17.23
CA PRO A 98 -6.66 -16.48 16.57
C PRO A 98 -6.39 -16.81 15.09
N PHE A 99 -5.84 -15.85 14.32
CA PHE A 99 -5.55 -16.05 12.89
C PHE A 99 -4.39 -17.02 12.65
N ASP A 100 -3.32 -16.93 13.43
CA ASP A 100 -2.16 -17.84 13.38
C ASP A 100 -2.58 -19.26 13.72
N GLU A 101 -3.34 -19.43 14.80
CA GLU A 101 -3.85 -20.74 15.20
C GLU A 101 -4.81 -21.33 14.15
N GLY A 102 -5.73 -20.51 13.63
CA GLY A 102 -6.65 -20.92 12.59
C GLY A 102 -5.92 -21.37 11.31
N MET A 103 -4.89 -20.63 10.89
CA MET A 103 -4.10 -21.04 9.73
C MET A 103 -3.26 -22.28 9.98
N ARG A 104 -2.63 -22.42 11.15
CA ARG A 104 -1.89 -23.63 11.50
C ARG A 104 -2.78 -24.87 11.37
N LEU A 105 -4.02 -24.78 11.87
CA LEU A 105 -5.02 -25.85 11.77
C LEU A 105 -5.48 -26.10 10.32
N ILE A 106 -5.68 -25.05 9.51
CA ILE A 106 -5.94 -25.18 8.06
C ILE A 106 -4.79 -25.95 7.37
N MET A 107 -3.54 -25.61 7.69
CA MET A 107 -2.37 -26.27 7.10
C MET A 107 -2.26 -27.75 7.53
N GLU A 108 -2.79 -28.11 8.69
CA GLU A 108 -2.91 -29.48 9.19
C GLU A 108 -4.13 -30.24 8.63
N GLY A 109 -5.02 -29.55 7.90
CA GLY A 109 -6.27 -30.11 7.36
C GLY A 109 -7.43 -30.18 8.36
N ASP A 110 -7.32 -29.50 9.49
CA ASP A 110 -8.32 -29.49 10.57
C ASP A 110 -9.22 -28.25 10.49
N MET A 111 -10.15 -28.26 9.52
CA MET A 111 -11.02 -27.13 9.24
C MET A 111 -11.98 -26.80 10.39
N ASP A 112 -12.50 -27.80 11.12
CA ASP A 112 -13.46 -27.59 12.20
C ASP A 112 -12.82 -26.82 13.36
N ASN A 113 -11.61 -27.23 13.76
CA ASN A 113 -10.90 -26.50 14.81
C ASN A 113 -10.36 -25.16 14.32
N ALA A 114 -10.02 -25.01 13.03
CA ALA A 114 -9.67 -23.72 12.46
C ALA A 114 -10.81 -22.70 12.59
N VAL A 115 -12.04 -23.10 12.24
CA VAL A 115 -13.23 -22.25 12.42
C VAL A 115 -13.43 -21.88 13.89
N ALA A 116 -13.25 -22.84 14.81
CA ALA A 116 -13.32 -22.57 16.24
C ALA A 116 -12.24 -21.59 16.73
N ALA A 117 -11.05 -21.58 16.11
CA ALA A 117 -10.00 -20.62 16.41
C ALA A 117 -10.40 -19.20 15.96
N PHE A 118 -10.92 -19.04 14.74
CA PHE A 118 -11.41 -17.74 14.25
C PHE A 118 -12.59 -17.21 15.07
N GLY A 119 -13.40 -18.09 15.67
CA GLY A 119 -14.46 -17.71 16.62
C GLY A 119 -13.97 -17.00 17.89
N LYS A 120 -12.65 -16.95 18.14
CA LYS A 120 -12.02 -16.23 19.26
C LYS A 120 -11.69 -14.77 18.91
N LEU A 121 -11.93 -14.34 17.67
CA LEU A 121 -11.73 -12.94 17.27
C LEU A 121 -12.59 -12.00 18.13
N PRO A 122 -12.05 -10.86 18.55
CA PRO A 122 -12.77 -9.94 19.41
C PRO A 122 -13.91 -9.24 18.66
N GLU A 123 -14.98 -8.87 19.35
CA GLU A 123 -16.16 -8.23 18.73
C GLU A 123 -15.82 -6.96 17.93
N TRP A 124 -14.79 -6.22 18.34
CA TRP A 124 -14.36 -5.01 17.66
C TRP A 124 -13.72 -5.27 16.29
N PHE A 125 -13.25 -6.50 16.02
CA PHE A 125 -12.66 -6.86 14.71
C PHE A 125 -13.66 -6.64 13.57
N GLN A 126 -14.94 -6.93 13.79
CA GLN A 126 -16.02 -6.73 12.82
C GLN A 126 -16.34 -5.24 12.57
N GLN A 127 -15.72 -4.33 13.32
CA GLN A 127 -15.89 -2.88 13.18
C GLN A 127 -14.75 -2.22 12.39
N ILE A 128 -13.73 -3.00 12.01
CA ILE A 128 -12.67 -2.54 11.11
C ILE A 128 -13.29 -2.20 9.75
N LYS A 129 -12.92 -1.05 9.20
CA LYS A 129 -13.34 -0.63 7.85
C LYS A 129 -12.16 -0.72 6.89
N TYR A 130 -12.30 -1.55 5.87
CA TYR A 130 -11.34 -1.61 4.77
C TYR A 130 -11.43 -0.31 3.93
N LYS A 131 -10.31 0.40 3.82
CA LYS A 131 -10.20 1.70 3.12
C LYS A 131 -9.31 1.63 1.88
N GLY A 132 -9.25 0.44 1.27
CA GLY A 132 -8.54 0.18 0.04
C GLY A 132 -7.04 -0.01 0.28
N GLY A 133 -6.28 0.29 -0.76
CA GLY A 133 -4.84 0.13 -0.81
C GLY A 133 -4.44 -0.39 -2.18
N THR A 134 -3.27 -1.02 -2.27
CA THR A 134 -2.82 -1.61 -3.53
C THR A 134 -3.35 -3.04 -3.65
N GLY A 135 -3.59 -3.48 -4.88
CA GLY A 135 -3.67 -4.91 -5.17
C GLY A 135 -2.30 -5.59 -5.05
N LEU A 136 -2.29 -6.90 -5.25
CA LEU A 136 -1.10 -7.75 -5.26
C LEU A 136 -0.05 -7.24 -6.25
N ILE A 137 1.21 -7.31 -5.83
CA ILE A 137 2.37 -6.85 -6.59
C ILE A 137 3.50 -7.89 -6.55
N SER A 138 3.95 -8.28 -7.74
CA SER A 138 5.07 -9.22 -7.87
C SER A 138 6.37 -8.65 -7.31
N PRO A 139 7.34 -9.53 -6.98
CA PRO A 139 8.68 -9.09 -6.58
C PRO A 139 9.29 -8.10 -7.58
N LYS A 140 9.95 -7.06 -7.09
CA LYS A 140 10.64 -6.04 -7.90
C LYS A 140 9.74 -5.20 -8.82
N HIS A 141 8.44 -5.19 -8.56
CA HIS A 141 7.49 -4.35 -9.29
C HIS A 141 7.09 -3.12 -8.46
N THR A 142 6.37 -2.21 -9.10
CA THR A 142 5.76 -1.04 -8.48
C THR A 142 4.25 -1.00 -8.74
N ALA A 143 3.50 -0.46 -7.81
CA ALA A 143 2.06 -0.28 -7.90
C ALA A 143 1.71 1.15 -7.47
N LYS A 144 0.65 1.68 -8.07
CA LYS A 144 0.15 3.01 -7.74
C LYS A 144 -1.36 2.96 -7.58
N SER A 145 -1.84 3.28 -6.38
CA SER A 145 -3.27 3.29 -6.07
C SER A 145 -3.64 4.57 -5.34
N THR A 146 -4.73 5.22 -5.76
CA THR A 146 -5.27 6.42 -5.13
C THR A 146 -6.53 6.06 -4.35
N ILE A 147 -6.52 6.32 -3.05
CA ILE A 147 -7.56 5.96 -2.08
C ILE A 147 -7.98 7.18 -1.26
N TYR A 148 -9.18 7.14 -0.70
CA TYR A 148 -9.68 8.18 0.19
C TYR A 148 -9.51 7.74 1.64
N LEU A 149 -8.80 8.54 2.44
CA LEU A 149 -8.56 8.27 3.85
C LEU A 149 -9.35 9.25 4.74
N GLU A 150 -10.17 8.70 5.62
CA GLU A 150 -10.79 9.45 6.72
C GLU A 150 -9.80 9.63 7.87
N PRO A 151 -9.90 10.70 8.69
CA PRO A 151 -9.13 10.83 9.92
C PRO A 151 -9.31 9.63 10.86
N GLY A 152 -8.22 9.14 11.45
CA GLY A 152 -8.28 7.99 12.35
C GLY A 152 -6.98 7.22 12.49
N VAL A 153 -7.06 6.10 13.22
CA VAL A 153 -5.95 5.16 13.39
C VAL A 153 -6.14 4.01 12.40
N TYR A 154 -5.12 3.78 11.59
CA TYR A 154 -5.09 2.72 10.61
C TYR A 154 -4.04 1.68 10.96
N VAL A 155 -4.28 0.45 10.53
CA VAL A 155 -3.22 -0.55 10.36
C VAL A 155 -3.03 -0.77 8.86
N MET A 156 -1.80 -0.54 8.40
CA MET A 156 -1.34 -0.88 7.06
C MET A 156 -0.77 -2.29 7.11
N GLU A 157 -1.33 -3.23 6.36
CA GLU A 157 -0.94 -4.65 6.44
C GLU A 157 -0.78 -5.37 5.10
N CYS A 158 -0.09 -6.51 5.16
CA CYS A 158 -0.07 -7.54 4.12
C CYS A 158 -0.17 -8.92 4.78
N TYR A 159 -1.22 -9.67 4.45
CA TYR A 159 -1.44 -11.04 4.92
C TYR A 159 -1.16 -12.09 3.83
N VAL A 160 -0.25 -11.84 2.88
CA VAL A 160 0.27 -12.96 2.06
C VAL A 160 0.98 -13.96 2.99
N LYS A 161 1.06 -15.24 2.60
CA LYS A 161 1.67 -16.30 3.40
C LYS A 161 3.09 -16.61 2.94
N MET A 162 3.97 -16.80 3.92
CA MET A 162 5.27 -17.40 3.70
C MET A 162 5.13 -18.85 3.21
N PHE A 163 6.22 -19.44 2.70
CA PHE A 163 6.24 -20.81 2.17
C PHE A 163 5.76 -21.91 3.15
N ASN A 164 5.82 -21.63 4.47
CA ASN A 164 5.37 -22.53 5.53
C ASN A 164 3.88 -22.33 5.91
N GLY A 165 3.20 -21.35 5.30
CA GLY A 165 1.79 -21.03 5.56
C GLY A 165 1.57 -19.97 6.65
N GLU A 166 2.61 -19.45 7.29
CA GLU A 166 2.50 -18.36 8.26
C GLU A 166 2.28 -17.01 7.56
N TRP A 167 1.52 -16.11 8.20
CA TRP A 167 1.18 -14.81 7.65
C TRP A 167 2.35 -13.82 7.68
N HIS A 168 2.54 -13.04 6.61
CA HIS A 168 3.48 -11.92 6.60
C HIS A 168 3.17 -10.91 7.71
N THR A 169 1.89 -10.64 7.99
CA THR A 169 1.45 -9.79 9.12
C THR A 169 2.06 -10.28 10.44
N SER A 170 2.09 -11.59 10.69
CA SER A 170 2.67 -12.17 11.91
C SER A 170 4.21 -12.09 11.96
N HIS A 171 4.85 -11.77 10.84
CA HIS A 171 6.31 -11.60 10.69
C HIS A 171 6.75 -10.14 10.51
N GLY A 172 5.86 -9.17 10.78
CA GLY A 172 6.21 -7.75 10.82
C GLY A 172 5.62 -6.89 9.71
N MET A 173 4.84 -7.46 8.78
CA MET A 173 4.13 -6.70 7.75
C MET A 173 2.81 -6.08 8.24
N LEU A 174 2.90 -5.38 9.37
CA LEU A 174 1.86 -4.50 9.87
C LEU A 174 2.49 -3.22 10.43
N LYS A 175 1.91 -2.07 10.08
CA LYS A 175 2.38 -0.76 10.53
C LYS A 175 1.20 0.11 10.91
N GLN A 176 1.24 0.70 12.10
CA GLN A 176 0.24 1.70 12.46
C GLN A 176 0.46 2.99 11.67
N ILE A 177 -0.62 3.55 11.17
CA ILE A 177 -0.65 4.82 10.45
C ILE A 177 -1.68 5.73 11.11
N ILE A 178 -1.34 6.99 11.34
CA ILE A 178 -2.25 8.01 11.89
C ILE A 178 -2.67 8.94 10.75
N VAL A 179 -3.96 8.98 10.43
CA VAL A 179 -4.50 9.94 9.46
C VAL A 179 -5.05 11.15 10.22
N LYS A 180 -4.46 12.31 9.98
CA LYS A 180 -4.85 13.58 10.62
C LYS A 180 -6.12 14.15 10.02
N GLU A 181 -6.77 15.03 10.78
CA GLU A 181 -7.91 15.84 10.32
C GLU A 181 -7.57 16.72 9.10
N GLU A 182 -6.36 17.29 9.09
CA GLU A 182 -5.89 18.09 7.96
C GLU A 182 -5.89 17.27 6.67
N SER A 183 -6.50 17.81 5.60
CA SER A 183 -6.59 17.12 4.33
C SER A 183 -5.38 17.38 3.43
N THR A 184 -5.20 16.49 2.45
CA THR A 184 -4.36 16.73 1.28
C THR A 184 -4.98 17.77 0.36
N ASN A 185 -4.19 18.27 -0.59
CA ASN A 185 -4.67 19.10 -1.71
C ASN A 185 -5.01 18.26 -2.95
N LEU A 186 -4.96 16.92 -2.85
CA LEU A 186 -5.08 16.02 -3.99
C LEU A 186 -6.56 15.84 -4.36
N GLU A 187 -6.86 16.05 -5.64
CA GLU A 187 -8.12 15.63 -6.25
C GLU A 187 -7.94 14.25 -6.90
N PRO A 188 -9.01 13.44 -6.99
CA PRO A 188 -8.91 12.11 -7.60
C PRO A 188 -8.55 12.23 -9.09
N PRO A 189 -7.75 11.30 -9.65
CA PRO A 189 -7.33 11.37 -11.03
C PRO A 189 -8.51 11.13 -12.00
N THR A 190 -8.41 11.69 -13.20
CA THR A 190 -9.37 11.40 -14.29
C THR A 190 -9.14 9.98 -14.82
N PRO A 191 -10.14 9.08 -14.79
CA PRO A 191 -9.96 7.71 -15.24
C PRO A 191 -9.94 7.60 -16.77
N SER A 192 -9.14 6.65 -17.28
CA SER A 192 -9.19 6.21 -18.68
C SER A 192 -10.13 5.02 -18.88
N ALA A 193 -10.37 4.24 -17.83
CA ALA A 193 -11.31 3.13 -17.82
C ALA A 193 -12.00 3.03 -16.45
N SER A 194 -13.20 2.45 -16.42
CA SER A 194 -13.97 2.20 -15.20
C SER A 194 -14.28 0.72 -15.06
N ILE A 195 -14.14 0.20 -13.84
CA ILE A 195 -14.46 -1.17 -13.45
C ILE A 195 -15.50 -1.10 -12.34
N ASP A 196 -16.64 -1.75 -12.53
CA ASP A 196 -17.59 -2.00 -11.46
C ASP A 196 -17.35 -3.40 -10.91
N ILE A 197 -17.30 -3.53 -9.59
CA ILE A 197 -17.22 -4.82 -8.91
C ILE A 197 -18.39 -4.98 -7.96
N SER A 198 -19.01 -6.16 -7.99
CA SER A 198 -20.15 -6.51 -7.13
C SER A 198 -20.28 -8.01 -6.94
N SER A 199 -20.95 -8.41 -5.86
CA SER A 199 -21.28 -9.79 -5.55
C SER A 199 -22.29 -10.42 -6.52
N THR A 200 -23.06 -9.59 -7.24
CA THR A 200 -24.11 -10.04 -8.16
C THR A 200 -23.63 -10.13 -9.60
N ASN A 201 -22.99 -9.07 -10.09
CA ASN A 201 -22.55 -8.99 -11.49
C ASN A 201 -21.07 -9.37 -11.68
N GLY A 202 -20.31 -9.52 -10.59
CA GLY A 202 -18.88 -9.78 -10.65
C GLY A 202 -18.10 -8.54 -11.07
N ILE A 203 -17.04 -8.75 -11.84
CA ILE A 203 -16.22 -7.68 -12.45
C ILE A 203 -16.81 -7.29 -13.81
N VAL A 204 -17.17 -6.02 -13.96
CA VAL A 204 -17.68 -5.44 -15.20
C VAL A 204 -16.78 -4.30 -15.64
N VAL A 205 -16.17 -4.42 -16.82
CA VAL A 205 -15.36 -3.35 -17.42
C VAL A 205 -16.24 -2.52 -18.34
N ASN A 206 -16.37 -1.23 -18.03
CA ASN A 206 -17.33 -0.34 -18.69
C ASN A 206 -16.80 0.37 -19.94
N ASN A 207 -15.49 0.27 -20.20
CA ASN A 207 -14.82 0.94 -21.30
C ASN A 207 -13.82 0.00 -21.98
N ALA A 208 -13.45 0.29 -23.23
CA ALA A 208 -12.29 -0.37 -23.83
C ALA A 208 -11.03 -0.05 -23.01
N ILE A 209 -10.14 -1.02 -22.87
CA ILE A 209 -8.85 -0.85 -22.20
C ILE A 209 -7.77 -0.71 -23.29
N PRO A 210 -7.31 0.51 -23.61
CA PRO A 210 -6.27 0.70 -24.61
C PRO A 210 -4.90 0.27 -24.08
N THR A 211 -3.95 0.12 -25.00
CA THR A 211 -2.52 -0.04 -24.65
C THR A 211 -1.97 1.25 -24.04
N GLY A 212 -0.89 1.13 -23.26
CA GLY A 212 -0.19 2.23 -22.62
C GLY A 212 -0.70 2.51 -21.20
N LYS A 213 -0.36 3.68 -20.67
CA LYS A 213 -0.76 4.12 -19.34
C LYS A 213 -2.28 4.17 -19.16
N GLN A 214 -2.79 3.39 -18.21
CA GLN A 214 -4.19 3.39 -17.78
C GLN A 214 -4.35 3.90 -16.35
N ILE A 215 -5.47 4.58 -16.11
CA ILE A 215 -5.97 4.93 -14.79
C ILE A 215 -7.36 4.30 -14.67
N PHE A 216 -7.45 3.22 -13.90
CA PHE A 216 -8.69 2.51 -13.66
C PHE A 216 -9.41 3.13 -12.46
N GLN A 217 -10.64 3.60 -12.64
CA GLN A 217 -11.54 3.82 -11.50
C GLN A 217 -12.21 2.49 -11.15
N THR A 218 -12.16 2.09 -9.89
CA THR A 218 -12.82 0.89 -9.39
C THR A 218 -13.99 1.28 -8.49
N ASN A 219 -15.21 0.92 -8.87
CA ASN A 219 -16.42 1.21 -8.12
C ASN A 219 -16.91 -0.06 -7.42
N PHE A 220 -16.93 -0.04 -6.08
CA PHE A 220 -17.42 -1.16 -5.27
C PHE A 220 -18.92 -0.98 -5.09
N ILE A 221 -19.71 -1.56 -5.99
CA ILE A 221 -21.17 -1.37 -6.02
C ILE A 221 -21.81 -1.96 -4.76
N ASP A 222 -21.34 -3.12 -4.34
CA ASP A 222 -21.60 -3.73 -3.05
C ASP A 222 -20.29 -4.24 -2.44
N GLN A 223 -20.37 -4.72 -1.19
CA GLN A 223 -19.30 -5.49 -0.57
C GLN A 223 -19.90 -6.68 0.17
N LYS A 224 -19.40 -7.89 -0.12
CA LYS A 224 -19.89 -9.14 0.46
C LYS A 224 -18.73 -9.84 1.16
N ILE A 225 -18.95 -10.24 2.41
CA ILE A 225 -18.01 -11.12 3.12
C ILE A 225 -18.16 -12.54 2.56
N TYR A 226 -17.06 -13.11 2.07
CA TYR A 226 -17.01 -14.48 1.54
C TYR A 226 -16.58 -15.48 2.63
N GLU A 227 -16.47 -16.75 2.23
CA GLU A 227 -16.16 -17.87 3.12
C GLU A 227 -14.88 -17.65 3.95
N HIS A 228 -13.97 -16.83 3.43
CA HIS A 228 -12.68 -16.43 3.99
C HIS A 228 -12.71 -15.10 4.76
N PHE A 229 -13.87 -14.66 5.26
CA PHE A 229 -14.03 -13.49 6.13
C PHE A 229 -13.64 -12.10 5.57
N VAL A 230 -13.02 -12.01 4.40
CA VAL A 230 -12.77 -10.75 3.68
C VAL A 230 -13.76 -10.52 2.54
N GLY A 231 -13.79 -9.30 2.02
CA GLY A 231 -14.62 -8.91 0.88
C GLY A 231 -13.97 -9.20 -0.47
N HIS A 232 -14.62 -8.81 -1.57
CA HIS A 232 -13.98 -8.81 -2.89
C HIS A 232 -13.14 -7.55 -3.10
N ASP A 233 -12.10 -7.69 -3.92
CA ASP A 233 -11.14 -6.66 -4.36
C ASP A 233 -10.83 -6.81 -5.86
N ILE A 234 -9.87 -6.05 -6.40
CA ILE A 234 -9.45 -6.16 -7.80
C ILE A 234 -7.93 -6.24 -7.88
N ASN A 235 -7.43 -7.32 -8.48
CA ASN A 235 -6.01 -7.51 -8.77
C ASN A 235 -5.81 -7.60 -10.28
N LEU A 236 -4.89 -6.78 -10.82
CA LEU A 236 -4.50 -6.85 -12.22
C LEU A 236 -3.28 -7.77 -12.37
N VAL A 237 -3.43 -8.82 -13.16
CA VAL A 237 -2.39 -9.84 -13.35
C VAL A 237 -2.12 -10.01 -14.84
N ARG A 238 -0.87 -9.85 -15.25
CA ARG A 238 -0.39 -10.27 -16.58
C ARG A 238 -0.06 -11.76 -16.53
N TYR A 239 -0.36 -12.49 -17.59
CA TYR A 239 0.00 -13.90 -17.67
C TYR A 239 0.55 -14.33 -19.02
N GLU A 240 1.46 -15.30 -18.97
CA GLU A 240 2.14 -15.86 -20.13
C GLU A 240 1.25 -16.83 -20.92
N ASN A 241 1.56 -17.03 -22.19
CA ASN A 241 0.88 -18.02 -23.01
C ASN A 241 1.09 -19.43 -22.41
N GLY A 242 -0.01 -20.11 -22.08
CA GLY A 242 0.02 -21.43 -21.47
C GLY A 242 0.06 -21.44 -19.94
N ALA A 243 0.05 -20.27 -19.27
CA ALA A 243 -0.14 -20.18 -17.83
C ALA A 243 -1.49 -20.81 -17.42
N ASN A 244 -1.50 -21.54 -16.30
CA ASN A 244 -2.69 -22.24 -15.82
C ASN A 244 -3.56 -21.32 -14.96
N LEU A 245 -4.63 -20.76 -15.52
CA LEU A 245 -5.56 -19.89 -14.78
C LEU A 245 -6.18 -20.58 -13.54
N ASP A 246 -6.39 -21.89 -13.56
CA ASP A 246 -6.92 -22.61 -12.39
C ASP A 246 -5.95 -22.52 -11.20
N SER A 247 -4.64 -22.52 -11.47
CA SER A 247 -3.64 -22.35 -10.41
C SER A 247 -3.69 -20.95 -9.79
N LEU A 248 -3.97 -19.91 -10.60
CA LEU A 248 -4.19 -18.56 -10.09
C LEU A 248 -5.48 -18.49 -9.27
N ILE A 249 -6.60 -19.03 -9.78
CA ILE A 249 -7.89 -19.04 -9.07
C ILE A 249 -7.78 -19.72 -7.71
N GLN A 250 -7.09 -20.87 -7.63
CA GLN A 250 -6.84 -21.57 -6.38
C GLN A 250 -5.91 -20.79 -5.45
N TRP A 251 -4.95 -20.06 -6.05
CA TRP A 251 -3.99 -19.26 -5.29
C TRP A 251 -4.64 -18.00 -4.68
N MET A 252 -5.64 -17.41 -5.33
CA MET A 252 -6.39 -16.24 -4.86
C MET A 252 -7.37 -16.52 -3.70
N SER A 253 -7.23 -17.65 -3.01
CA SER A 253 -8.09 -18.01 -1.87
C SER A 253 -7.23 -18.30 -0.65
N TRP A 254 -7.11 -17.36 0.28
CA TRP A 254 -6.19 -17.55 1.42
C TRP A 254 -6.51 -18.77 2.30
N MET A 255 -7.78 -19.17 2.39
CA MET A 255 -8.22 -20.37 3.13
C MET A 255 -7.75 -21.69 2.50
N ASN A 256 -7.38 -21.68 1.21
CA ASN A 256 -6.68 -22.80 0.63
C ASN A 256 -5.28 -22.88 1.29
N PRO A 257 -4.84 -24.04 1.82
CA PRO A 257 -3.49 -24.20 2.35
C PRO A 257 -2.38 -23.74 1.39
N LYS A 258 -2.64 -23.78 0.07
CA LYS A 258 -1.73 -23.30 -0.98
C LYS A 258 -2.10 -21.94 -1.58
N GLY A 259 -3.19 -21.33 -1.13
CA GLY A 259 -3.56 -19.97 -1.54
C GLY A 259 -2.66 -18.91 -0.90
N LEU A 260 -2.44 -17.79 -1.58
CA LEU A 260 -1.57 -16.68 -1.17
C LEU A 260 -0.20 -17.10 -0.61
N ILE A 261 0.29 -18.30 -0.93
CA ILE A 261 1.55 -18.81 -0.41
C ILE A 261 2.70 -18.42 -1.34
N THR A 262 3.85 -18.05 -0.80
CA THR A 262 5.09 -17.89 -1.57
C THR A 262 5.66 -19.27 -1.95
N PRO A 263 6.13 -19.48 -3.19
CA PRO A 263 6.04 -18.57 -4.34
C PRO A 263 4.64 -18.56 -4.96
N SER A 264 4.28 -17.44 -5.59
CA SER A 264 3.08 -17.37 -6.43
C SER A 264 3.16 -18.32 -7.64
N PRO A 265 2.03 -18.68 -8.26
CA PRO A 265 2.02 -19.61 -9.40
C PRO A 265 2.86 -19.08 -10.57
N GLU A 266 3.51 -20.00 -11.28
CA GLU A 266 4.36 -19.66 -12.44
C GLU A 266 3.54 -19.09 -13.60
N GLY A 267 4.17 -18.18 -14.36
CA GLY A 267 3.55 -17.57 -15.54
C GLY A 267 2.61 -16.41 -15.23
N PHE A 268 2.58 -15.91 -13.99
CA PHE A 268 1.79 -14.75 -13.56
C PHE A 268 2.68 -13.64 -13.00
N THR A 269 2.35 -12.40 -13.39
CA THR A 269 2.95 -11.18 -12.84
C THR A 269 1.83 -10.28 -12.33
N PHE A 270 1.82 -10.03 -11.03
CA PHE A 270 0.87 -9.14 -10.37
C PHE A 270 1.33 -7.69 -10.48
N LEU A 271 0.45 -6.82 -10.98
CA LEU A 271 0.75 -5.44 -11.38
C LEU A 271 0.07 -4.40 -10.47
N GLY A 272 -0.43 -4.82 -9.30
CA GLY A 272 -1.23 -4.00 -8.41
C GLY A 272 -2.73 -4.21 -8.61
N GLY A 273 -3.49 -3.15 -8.38
CA GLY A 273 -4.95 -3.18 -8.35
C GLY A 273 -5.51 -2.32 -7.24
N MET A 274 -6.74 -2.60 -6.82
CA MET A 274 -7.41 -1.92 -5.72
C MET A 274 -7.84 -2.94 -4.67
N ASN A 275 -7.35 -2.76 -3.45
CA ASN A 275 -7.74 -3.57 -2.31
C ASN A 275 -9.18 -3.25 -1.85
N ASN A 276 -9.68 -3.98 -0.85
CA ASN A 276 -11.05 -3.90 -0.37
C ASN A 276 -11.47 -2.48 0.02
N LEU A 277 -12.60 -2.03 -0.53
CA LEU A 277 -13.30 -0.82 -0.12
C LEU A 277 -14.72 -1.15 0.37
N SER A 278 -15.32 -0.22 1.11
CA SER A 278 -16.70 -0.36 1.57
C SER A 278 -17.69 -0.24 0.39
N SER A 279 -18.88 -0.80 0.57
CA SER A 279 -19.97 -0.67 -0.40
C SER A 279 -20.24 0.80 -0.74
N GLY A 280 -20.31 1.13 -2.02
CA GLY A 280 -20.52 2.47 -2.56
C GLY A 280 -19.26 3.32 -2.66
N GLU A 281 -18.12 2.88 -2.14
CA GLU A 281 -16.85 3.59 -2.26
C GLU A 281 -16.17 3.30 -3.61
N LYS A 282 -15.17 4.13 -3.92
CA LYS A 282 -14.35 3.98 -5.12
C LYS A 282 -12.89 4.32 -4.84
N GLY A 283 -12.02 3.75 -5.65
CA GLY A 283 -10.58 4.03 -5.67
C GLY A 283 -10.06 4.04 -7.10
N PHE A 284 -8.77 4.32 -7.25
CA PHE A 284 -8.10 4.29 -8.54
C PHE A 284 -6.82 3.49 -8.47
N PHE A 285 -6.46 2.78 -9.53
CA PHE A 285 -5.13 2.23 -9.68
C PHE A 285 -4.58 2.50 -11.09
N GLU A 286 -3.27 2.64 -11.18
CA GLU A 286 -2.58 2.92 -12.44
C GLU A 286 -1.77 1.69 -12.88
N ALA A 287 -1.75 1.43 -14.19
CA ALA A 287 -0.92 0.40 -14.77
C ALA A 287 -0.43 0.82 -16.17
N GLU A 288 0.78 0.39 -16.52
CA GLU A 288 1.29 0.49 -17.89
C GLU A 288 0.97 -0.81 -18.62
N LEU A 289 0.08 -0.76 -19.61
CA LEU A 289 -0.33 -1.93 -20.36
C LEU A 289 0.47 -2.06 -21.66
N THR A 290 1.03 -3.23 -21.89
CA THR A 290 1.76 -3.57 -23.12
C THR A 290 1.07 -4.76 -23.78
N PRO A 291 1.37 -5.07 -25.05
CA PRO A 291 0.80 -6.24 -25.71
C PRO A 291 0.99 -7.51 -24.88
N GLY A 292 -0.09 -8.27 -24.67
CA GLY A 292 -0.10 -9.45 -23.80
C GLY A 292 -1.49 -9.81 -23.27
N ASN A 293 -1.53 -10.88 -22.45
CA ASN A 293 -2.75 -11.34 -21.81
C ASN A 293 -2.83 -10.85 -20.36
N TYR A 294 -4.04 -10.48 -19.95
CA TYR A 294 -4.31 -9.91 -18.64
C TYR A 294 -5.59 -10.49 -18.05
N VAL A 295 -5.65 -10.53 -16.73
CA VAL A 295 -6.84 -10.88 -15.99
C VAL A 295 -7.02 -9.90 -14.83
N LEU A 296 -8.25 -9.44 -14.63
CA LEU A 296 -8.70 -8.84 -13.39
C LEU A 296 -9.31 -9.96 -12.55
N ILE A 297 -8.86 -10.12 -11.31
CA ILE A 297 -9.33 -11.20 -10.43
C ILE A 297 -9.45 -10.70 -8.99
N ALA A 298 -10.49 -11.11 -8.28
CA ALA A 298 -10.61 -10.87 -6.85
C ALA A 298 -9.94 -11.99 -6.02
N GLU A 299 -9.40 -11.64 -4.87
CA GLU A 299 -8.99 -12.57 -3.80
C GLU A 299 -10.26 -13.12 -3.15
N VAL A 300 -10.89 -14.10 -3.82
CA VAL A 300 -12.04 -14.83 -3.31
C VAL A 300 -11.97 -16.30 -3.75
N PRO A 301 -12.50 -17.25 -2.95
CA PRO A 301 -12.63 -18.64 -3.38
C PRO A 301 -13.51 -18.73 -4.62
N ASP A 302 -13.14 -19.57 -5.61
CA ASP A 302 -13.92 -19.79 -6.84
C ASP A 302 -14.30 -18.49 -7.58
N ALA A 303 -13.33 -17.57 -7.73
CA ALA A 303 -13.54 -16.27 -8.37
C ALA A 303 -14.18 -16.37 -9.76
N ASP A 304 -13.82 -17.38 -10.55
CA ASP A 304 -14.39 -17.69 -11.87
C ASP A 304 -15.90 -17.99 -11.80
N LYS A 305 -16.33 -18.84 -10.86
CA LYS A 305 -17.74 -19.20 -10.68
C LYS A 305 -18.57 -18.03 -10.16
N LYS A 306 -17.92 -17.09 -9.46
CA LYS A 306 -18.53 -15.88 -8.90
C LYS A 306 -18.48 -14.68 -9.86
N LYS A 307 -18.01 -14.87 -11.10
CA LYS A 307 -17.80 -13.79 -12.10
C LYS A 307 -16.83 -12.71 -11.64
N LEU A 308 -16.00 -13.01 -10.64
CA LEU A 308 -14.96 -12.15 -10.10
C LEU A 308 -13.61 -12.41 -10.76
N LEU A 309 -13.68 -12.79 -12.05
CA LEU A 309 -12.55 -13.00 -12.95
C LEU A 309 -12.95 -12.47 -14.33
N TYR A 310 -12.14 -11.58 -14.88
CA TYR A 310 -12.33 -11.00 -16.21
C TYR A 310 -11.01 -11.01 -17.00
N SER A 311 -10.93 -11.84 -18.04
CA SER A 311 -9.76 -11.94 -18.91
C SER A 311 -9.87 -11.00 -20.11
N PHE A 312 -8.76 -10.38 -20.49
CA PHE A 312 -8.65 -9.55 -21.69
C PHE A 312 -7.23 -9.60 -22.27
N SER A 313 -7.07 -9.10 -23.48
CA SER A 313 -5.77 -9.02 -24.15
C SER A 313 -5.55 -7.64 -24.73
N ILE A 314 -4.31 -7.16 -24.66
CA ILE A 314 -3.87 -5.93 -25.33
C ILE A 314 -3.14 -6.33 -26.61
N SER A 315 -3.58 -5.78 -27.73
CA SER A 315 -2.97 -5.98 -29.05
C SER A 315 -2.10 -4.79 -29.43
N ASN A 316 -1.19 -4.99 -30.39
CA ASN A 316 -0.43 -3.92 -31.05
C ASN A 316 -1.34 -2.96 -31.83
#